data_AF-A0A127BAQ8-F1
#
_entry.id   AF-A0A127BAQ8-F1
#
_cell.length_a   1.000
_cell.length_b   1.000
_cell.length_c   1.000
_cell.angle_alpha   90.00
_cell.angle_beta   90.00
_cell.angle_gamma   90.00
#
_symmetry.space_group_name_H-M   'P 1'
#
loop_
_entity.id
_entity.type
_entity.pdbx_description
1 polymer ?
#
loop_
_entity_poly.entity_id
_entity_poly.type
_entity_poly.pdbx_seq_one_letter_code
_entity_poly.pdbx_strand_id
1 'polypeptide(L)'
;MSGKVQIEVDEDLYDMLRIIALKKRLSLEETIKEALENYIELENRRIRGEVKKDSIWKMMGKGTLDQDASQDEAWGLAEWLENELE
;
A
#
# COMPACT_ATOMS: atom_id res chain seq x y z
N MET A 1 5.64 13.66 9.99
CA MET A 1 4.59 14.69 9.90
C MET A 1 3.23 13.99 9.88
N SER A 2 2.20 14.48 10.57
CA SER A 2 0.86 13.88 10.47
C SER A 2 0.05 14.60 9.39
N GLY A 3 -0.29 13.91 8.31
CA GLY A 3 -1.24 14.39 7.30
C GLY A 3 -2.68 14.13 7.74
N LYS A 4 -3.61 15.04 7.41
CA LYS A 4 -5.05 14.77 7.49
C LYS A 4 -5.53 14.39 6.10
N VAL A 5 -6.22 13.26 6.00
CA VAL A 5 -6.82 12.77 4.75
C VAL A 5 -8.33 12.91 4.88
N GLN A 6 -8.97 13.50 3.87
CA GLN A 6 -10.43 13.51 3.72
C GLN A 6 -10.79 12.53 2.60
N ILE A 7 -11.83 11.75 2.82
CA ILE A 7 -12.28 10.70 1.90
C ILE A 7 -13.79 10.84 1.72
N GLU A 8 -14.25 10.78 0.49
CA GLU A 8 -15.66 10.66 0.16
C GLU A 8 -15.99 9.17 0.00
N VAL A 9 -17.08 8.74 0.62
CA VAL A 9 -17.56 7.35 0.59
C VAL A 9 -19.05 7.35 0.33
N ASP A 10 -19.55 6.29 -0.29
CA ASP A 10 -20.98 6.07 -0.41
C ASP A 10 -21.62 5.74 0.96
N GLU A 11 -22.95 5.81 1.00
CA GLU A 11 -23.73 5.61 2.22
C GLU A 11 -23.60 4.18 2.76
N ASP A 12 -23.58 3.18 1.88
CA ASP A 12 -23.46 1.78 2.25
C ASP A 12 -22.12 1.50 2.95
N LEU A 13 -21.01 2.02 2.41
CA LEU A 13 -19.68 1.89 2.99
C LEU A 13 -19.58 2.64 4.32
N TYR A 14 -20.15 3.84 4.40
CA TYR A 14 -20.21 4.60 5.65
C TYR A 14 -20.93 3.82 6.75
N ASP A 15 -22.08 3.23 6.44
CA ASP A 15 -22.87 2.47 7.40
C ASP A 15 -22.16 1.19 7.87
N MET A 16 -21.51 0.48 6.95
CA MET A 16 -20.67 -0.67 7.31
C MET A 16 -19.54 -0.28 8.26
N LEU A 17 -18.79 0.79 7.94
CA LEU A 17 -17.71 1.30 8.79
C LEU A 17 -18.24 1.70 10.17
N ARG A 18 -19.41 2.35 10.23
CA ARG A 18 -20.06 2.77 11.47
C ARG A 18 -20.48 1.58 12.33
N ILE A 19 -21.06 0.53 11.74
CA ILE A 19 -21.44 -0.70 12.45
C ILE A 19 -20.19 -1.37 13.05
N ILE A 20 -19.10 -1.44 12.28
CA ILE A 20 -17.83 -2.01 12.76
C ILE A 20 -17.28 -1.18 13.92
N ALA A 21 -17.26 0.15 13.79
CA ALA A 21 -16.80 1.06 14.83
C ALA A 21 -17.58 0.86 16.15
N LEU A 22 -18.92 0.80 16.06
CA LEU A 22 -19.78 0.53 17.21
C LEU A 22 -19.50 -0.82 17.86
N LYS A 23 -19.36 -1.88 17.05
CA LYS A 23 -19.07 -3.24 17.53
C LYS A 23 -17.71 -3.30 18.26
N LYS A 24 -16.69 -2.63 17.72
CA LYS A 24 -15.34 -2.59 18.30
C LYS A 24 -15.19 -1.58 19.43
N ARG A 25 -16.18 -0.70 19.65
CA ARG A 25 -16.13 0.44 20.57
C ARG A 25 -14.96 1.40 20.25
N LEU A 26 -14.73 1.62 18.97
CA LEU A 26 -13.73 2.55 18.45
C LEU A 26 -14.39 3.74 17.77
N SER A 27 -13.63 4.81 17.56
CA SER A 27 -14.05 5.89 16.68
C SER A 27 -14.05 5.44 15.21
N LEU A 28 -14.77 6.18 14.37
CA LEU A 28 -14.78 5.95 12.93
C LEU A 28 -13.38 6.16 12.33
N GLU A 29 -12.65 7.17 12.82
CA GLU A 29 -11.27 7.45 12.39
C GLU A 29 -10.33 6.28 12.69
N GLU A 30 -10.37 5.74 13.92
CA GLU A 30 -9.56 4.58 14.29
C GLU A 30 -9.93 3.35 13.47
N THR A 31 -11.23 3.14 13.22
CA THR A 31 -11.72 2.02 12.41
C THR A 31 -11.21 2.10 10.97
N ILE A 32 -11.23 3.29 10.37
CA ILE A 32 -10.70 3.52 9.02
C ILE A 32 -9.19 3.31 8.98
N LYS A 33 -8.44 3.84 9.96
CA LYS A 33 -6.99 3.62 10.05
C LYS A 33 -6.65 2.14 10.15
N GLU A 34 -7.31 1.41 11.04
CA GLU A 34 -7.11 -0.03 11.21
C GLU A 34 -7.45 -0.79 9.91
N ALA A 35 -8.53 -0.42 9.22
CA ALA A 35 -8.90 -1.05 7.94
C ALA A 35 -7.83 -0.83 6.86
N LEU A 36 -7.31 0.40 6.74
CA LEU A 36 -6.26 0.74 5.79
C LEU A 36 -4.95 0.02 6.11
N GLU A 37 -4.53 -0.01 7.37
CA GLU A 37 -3.32 -0.73 7.81
C GLU A 37 -3.41 -2.22 7.47
N ASN A 38 -4.55 -2.85 7.78
CA ASN A 38 -4.78 -4.26 7.47
C ASN A 38 -4.77 -4.53 5.95
N TYR A 39 -5.37 -3.66 5.15
CA TYR A 39 -5.34 -3.77 3.70
C TYR A 39 -3.91 -3.68 3.15
N ILE A 40 -3.14 -2.68 3.60
CA ILE A 40 -1.74 -2.49 3.19
C ILE A 40 -0.89 -3.70 3.58
N GLU A 41 -1.08 -4.23 4.78
CA GLU A 41 -0.34 -5.41 5.23
C GLU A 41 -0.69 -6.65 4.38
N LEU A 42 -1.97 -6.86 4.06
CA LEU A 42 -2.43 -7.95 3.21
C LEU A 42 -1.82 -7.87 1.81
N GLU A 43 -1.89 -6.70 1.17
CA GLU A 43 -1.33 -6.51 -0.17
C GLU A 43 0.19 -6.61 -0.19
N ASN A 44 0.90 -6.11 0.82
CA ASN A 44 2.34 -6.31 0.95
C ASN A 44 2.73 -7.79 1.01
N ARG A 45 1.97 -8.61 1.75
CA ARG A 45 2.20 -10.06 1.79
C ARG A 45 1.94 -10.70 0.43
N ARG A 46 0.90 -10.26 -0.28
CA ARG A 46 0.56 -10.74 -1.63
C ARG A 46 1.65 -10.41 -2.64
N ILE A 47 2.06 -9.15 -2.73
CA ILE A 47 3.13 -8.67 -3.62
C ILE A 47 4.43 -9.43 -3.34
N ARG A 48 4.85 -9.54 -2.07
CA ARG A 48 6.06 -10.32 -1.72
C ARG A 48 5.94 -11.79 -2.12
N GLY A 49 4.74 -12.37 -2.03
CA GLY A 49 4.46 -13.72 -2.48
C GLY A 49 4.56 -13.89 -3.99
N GLU A 50 4.12 -12.90 -4.76
CA GLU A 50 4.21 -12.85 -6.22
C GLU A 50 5.66 -12.63 -6.69
N VAL A 51 6.39 -11.67 -6.10
CA VAL A 51 7.82 -11.42 -6.36
C VAL A 51 8.69 -12.66 -6.12
N LYS A 52 8.40 -13.45 -5.08
CA LYS A 52 9.10 -14.73 -4.83
C LYS A 52 8.85 -15.79 -5.91
N LYS A 53 7.72 -15.72 -6.60
CA LYS A 53 7.32 -16.65 -7.66
C LYS A 53 7.80 -16.21 -9.04
N ASP A 54 8.14 -14.94 -9.20
CA ASP A 54 8.55 -14.40 -10.49
C ASP A 54 9.96 -14.86 -10.89
N SER A 55 10.07 -15.45 -12.08
CA SER A 55 11.32 -15.99 -12.64
C SER A 55 12.38 -14.92 -12.90
N ILE A 56 11.96 -13.66 -13.09
CA ILE A 56 12.87 -12.53 -13.34
C ILE A 56 13.73 -12.25 -12.08
N TRP A 57 13.13 -12.29 -10.88
CA TRP A 57 13.84 -12.07 -9.62
C TRP A 57 14.78 -13.22 -9.23
N LYS A 58 14.48 -14.46 -9.66
CA LYS A 58 15.41 -15.60 -9.51
C LYS A 58 16.68 -15.46 -10.35
N MET A 59 16.62 -14.76 -11.49
CA MET A 59 17.79 -14.49 -12.34
C MET A 59 18.64 -13.33 -11.79
N MET A 60 18.00 -12.31 -11.19
CA MET A 60 18.66 -11.14 -10.59
C MET A 60 19.29 -11.42 -9.22
N GLY A 61 18.84 -12.45 -8.49
CA GLY A 61 19.32 -12.84 -7.15
C GLY A 61 20.75 -13.41 -7.05
N LYS A 62 21.64 -13.08 -8.00
CA LYS A 62 23.10 -13.35 -7.91
C LYS A 62 23.91 -12.10 -7.51
N GLY A 63 23.29 -10.93 -7.43
CA GLY A 63 23.86 -9.74 -6.79
C GLY A 63 23.32 -9.60 -5.37
N THR A 64 24.19 -9.34 -4.41
CA THR A 64 23.87 -9.12 -2.99
C THR A 64 22.70 -8.16 -2.83
N LEU A 65 21.55 -8.68 -2.39
CA LEU A 65 20.39 -7.90 -1.99
C LEU A 65 20.71 -7.17 -0.69
N ASP A 66 20.88 -5.86 -0.79
CA ASP A 66 20.93 -4.99 0.37
C ASP A 66 19.53 -4.91 0.99
N GLN A 67 19.43 -5.13 2.30
CA GLN A 67 18.15 -5.34 3.00
C GLN A 67 17.33 -4.05 3.16
N ASP A 68 17.93 -2.90 2.86
CA ASP A 68 17.34 -1.57 3.01
C ASP A 68 16.86 -0.94 1.69
N ALA A 69 16.90 -1.67 0.56
CA ALA A 69 16.48 -1.16 -0.75
C ALA A 69 15.00 -0.71 -0.83
N SER A 70 14.16 -1.10 0.14
CA SER A 70 12.76 -0.65 0.22
C SER A 70 12.57 0.67 0.98
N GLN A 71 13.62 1.25 1.56
CA GLN A 71 13.58 2.58 2.18
C GLN A 71 14.03 3.72 1.26
N ASP A 72 14.46 3.39 0.03
CA ASP A 72 14.83 4.43 -0.93
C ASP A 72 13.55 5.09 -1.47
N GLU A 73 13.29 6.34 -1.07
CA GLU A 73 12.20 7.20 -1.54
C GLU A 73 12.27 7.52 -3.06
N ALA A 74 13.22 6.91 -3.78
CA ALA A 74 13.42 7.06 -5.22
C ALA A 74 12.35 6.35 -6.08
N TRP A 75 11.53 5.47 -5.51
CA TRP A 75 10.45 4.77 -6.25
C TRP A 75 9.30 5.70 -6.72
N GLY A 76 9.38 7.01 -6.43
CA GLY A 76 8.43 8.03 -6.92
C GLY A 76 8.96 8.97 -8.01
N LEU A 77 10.22 8.85 -8.43
CA LEU A 77 10.81 9.67 -9.51
C LEU A 77 11.02 8.84 -10.78
N ALA A 78 9.94 8.24 -11.28
CA ALA A 78 9.90 7.95 -12.71
C ALA A 78 9.64 9.30 -13.42
N GLU A 79 10.71 10.03 -13.73
CA GLU A 79 10.63 11.02 -14.82
C GLU A 79 10.21 10.24 -16.05
N TRP A 80 8.95 10.43 -16.45
CA TRP A 80 8.48 10.02 -17.76
C TRP A 80 9.29 10.83 -18.77
N LEU A 81 10.36 10.23 -19.28
CA LEU A 81 10.97 10.68 -20.52
C LEU A 81 9.88 10.54 -21.60
N GLU A 82 9.18 11.64 -21.85
CA GLU A 82 8.51 11.91 -23.11
C GLU A 82 9.57 11.80 -24.21
N ASN A 83 9.72 10.60 -24.75
CA ASN A 83 10.30 10.37 -26.06
C ASN A 83 9.15 10.22 -27.06
N GLU A 84 8.60 11.35 -27.49
CA GLU A 84 8.08 11.49 -28.85
C GLU A 84 9.18 12.27 -29.60
N LEU A 85 10.14 11.58 -30.21
CA LEU A 85 10.16 11.31 -31.66
C LEU A 85 9.77 12.52 -32.52
N GLU A 86 10.78 13.32 -32.88
CA GLU A 86 11.12 13.68 -34.27
C GLU A 86 12.57 14.19 -34.40
#